data_AF-A0A968ZGT7-F1
#
_entry.id   AF-A0A968ZGT7-F1
#
_cell.length_a   1.000
_cell.length_b   1.000
_cell.length_c   1.000
_cell.angle_alpha   90.00
_cell.angle_beta   90.00
_cell.angle_gamma   90.00
#
_symmetry.space_group_name_H-M   'P 1'
#
loop_
_entity.id
_entity.type
_entity.pdbx_description
1 polymer ?
#
loop_
_entity_poly.entity_id
_entity_poly.type
_entity_poly.pdbx_seq_one_letter_code
_entity_poly.pdbx_strand_id
1 'polypeptide(L)' 'MKYRKLVVPEKYKVELTETEYDFRIEKPTEVIVKAHYSHISAGTELACLGRAGKLVSHTHTPGYTSVGEVGGGRLRC' A
#
# COMPACT_ATOMS: atom_id res chain seq x y z
N MET A 1 9.71 4.52 10.91
CA MET A 1 9.49 5.81 10.19
C MET A 1 8.01 5.98 9.95
N LYS A 2 7.52 7.23 9.95
CA LYS A 2 6.12 7.50 9.60
C LYS A 2 5.94 7.32 8.10
N TYR A 3 4.98 6.48 7.71
CA TYR A 3 4.54 6.35 6.33
C TYR A 3 3.08 6.72 6.23
N ARG A 4 2.69 7.22 5.05
CA ARG A 4 1.31 7.60 4.76
C ARG A 4 0.75 6.67 3.71
N LYS A 5 -0.52 6.31 3.86
CA LYS A 5 -1.26 5.52 2.87
C LYS A 5 -2.67 6.07 2.70
N LEU A 6 -3.17 5.98 1.47
CA LEU A 6 -4.58 6.22 1.19
C LEU A 6 -5.38 4.99 1.54
N VAL A 7 -6.52 5.18 2.20
CA VAL A 7 -7.47 4.11 2.51
C VAL A 7 -8.87 4.51 2.07
N VAL A 8 -9.69 3.52 1.74
CA VAL A 8 -11.09 3.65 1.35
C VAL A 8 -11.92 2.85 2.35
N PRO A 9 -12.20 3.43 3.55
CA PRO A 9 -12.87 2.70 4.63
C PRO A 9 -14.34 2.43 4.31
N GLU A 10 -14.99 3.35 3.60
CA GLU A 10 -16.39 3.27 3.19
C GLU A 10 -16.57 3.68 1.72
N LYS A 11 -17.72 3.30 1.15
CA LYS A 11 -18.00 3.55 -0.27
C LYS A 11 -17.91 5.05 -0.55
N TYR A 12 -17.16 5.43 -1.58
CA TYR A 12 -16.94 6.82 -1.98
C TYR A 12 -16.23 7.73 -0.98
N LYS A 13 -15.56 7.17 0.04
CA LYS A 13 -14.74 7.97 0.97
C LYS A 13 -13.29 7.56 0.91
N VAL A 14 -12.41 8.55 0.81
CA VAL A 14 -10.96 8.37 0.83
C VAL A 14 -10.40 9.09 2.05
N GLU A 15 -9.52 8.42 2.78
CA GLU A 15 -8.81 8.99 3.92
C GLU A 15 -7.30 8.79 3.76
N LEU A 16 -6.52 9.75 4.26
CA LEU A 16 -5.07 9.61 4.38
C LEU A 16 -4.75 9.18 5.81
N THR A 17 -4.13 8.01 5.96
CA THR A 17 -3.70 7.51 7.27
C THR A 17 -2.19 7.59 7.37
N GLU A 18 -1.70 7.97 8.55
CA GLU A 18 -0.29 7.93 8.91
C GLU A 18 -0.08 6.77 9.88
N THR A 19 0.96 5.98 9.67
CA THR A 19 1.27 4.81 10.50
C THR A 19 2.77 4.68 10.67
N GLU A 20 3.21 4.06 11.75
CA GLU A 20 4.62 3.71 11.91
C GLU A 20 4.95 2.45 11.12
N TYR A 21 5.99 2.53 10.28
CA TYR A 21 6.57 1.39 9.61
C TYR A 21 7.85 0.95 10.32
N ASP A 22 7.94 -0.35 10.57
CA ASP A 22 9.12 -1.04 11.07
C ASP A 22 9.90 -1.61 9.88
N PHE A 23 11.14 -1.18 9.67
CA PHE A 23 11.95 -1.57 8.50
C PHE A 23 12.58 -2.96 8.63
N ARG A 24 11.85 -3.91 9.22
CA ARG A 24 12.31 -5.28 9.40
C ARG A 24 11.98 -6.08 8.15
N ILE A 25 12.99 -6.78 7.65
CA ILE A 25 12.83 -7.80 6.62
C ILE A 25 12.72 -9.14 7.35
N GLU A 26 11.58 -9.81 7.23
CA GLU A 26 11.34 -11.09 7.92
C GLU A 26 11.89 -12.27 7.11
N LYS A 27 11.88 -12.17 5.78
CA LYS A 27 12.38 -13.23 4.88
C LYS A 27 13.45 -12.70 3.94
N PRO A 28 14.46 -13.52 3.59
CA PRO A 28 15.49 -13.13 2.61
C PRO A 28 14.95 -12.77 1.22
N THR A 29 13.71 -13.18 0.91
CA THR A 29 13.03 -12.91 -0.37
C THR A 29 12.21 -11.63 -0.37
N GLU A 30 12.20 -10.88 0.73
CA GLU A 30 11.46 -9.63 0.86
C GLU A 30 12.38 -8.43 0.64
N VAL A 31 11.81 -7.38 0.05
CA VAL A 31 12.48 -6.09 -0.12
C VAL A 31 11.57 -4.98 0.38
N ILE A 32 12.17 -3.94 0.92
CA ILE A 32 11.44 -2.73 1.29
C ILE A 32 11.65 -1.70 0.18
N VAL A 33 10.55 -1.17 -0.35
CA VAL A 33 10.58 -0.15 -1.40
C VAL A 33 10.05 1.16 -0.84
N LYS A 34 10.83 2.22 -0.98
CA LYS A 34 10.34 3.58 -0.76
C LYS A 34 9.70 4.08 -2.06
N ALA A 35 8.38 4.00 -2.12
CA ALA A 35 7.62 4.45 -3.27
C ALA A 35 7.70 5.98 -3.42
N HIS A 36 8.01 6.46 -4.62
CA HIS A 36 7.96 7.88 -4.98
C HIS A 36 6.63 8.23 -5.64
N TYR A 37 6.11 7.32 -6.47
CA TYR A 37 4.85 7.49 -7.18
C TYR A 37 4.06 6.20 -7.14
N SER A 38 2.75 6.33 -6.99
CA SER A 38 1.78 5.25 -7.16
C SER A 38 0.95 5.55 -8.40
N HIS A 39 0.66 4.52 -9.18
CA HIS A 39 -0.25 4.66 -10.30
C HIS A 39 -1.69 4.66 -9.78
N ILE A 40 -2.47 5.65 -10.21
CA ILE A 40 -3.92 5.69 -10.04
C ILE A 40 -4.53 4.97 -11.23
N SER A 41 -4.97 3.73 -11.04
CA SER A 41 -5.65 2.98 -12.09
C SER A 41 -7.17 3.21 -12.06
N ALA A 42 -7.86 2.93 -13.16
CA ALA A 42 -9.33 2.90 -13.09
C ALA A 42 -9.82 1.64 -12.35
N GLY A 43 -9.16 0.50 -12.53
CA GLY A 43 -9.64 -0.79 -12.03
C GLY A 43 -9.59 -0.91 -10.51
N THR A 44 -8.42 -0.74 -9.92
CA THR A 44 -8.23 -0.93 -8.46
C THR A 44 -8.94 0.14 -7.66
N GLU A 45 -8.88 1.39 -8.12
CA GLU A 45 -9.44 2.54 -7.41
C GLU A 45 -10.96 2.52 -7.46
N LEU A 46 -11.58 2.19 -8.61
CA LEU A 46 -13.03 2.03 -8.69
C LEU A 46 -13.50 0.79 -7.92
N ALA A 47 -12.73 -0.29 -7.91
CA ALA A 47 -13.04 -1.47 -7.10
C ALA A 47 -13.03 -1.12 -5.60
N CYS A 48 -12.02 -0.39 -5.12
CA CYS A 48 -11.95 0.09 -3.75
C CYS A 48 -13.09 1.08 -3.41
N LEU A 49 -13.28 2.12 -4.23
CA LEU A 49 -14.30 3.16 -4.03
C LEU A 49 -15.73 2.63 -4.09
N GLY A 50 -16.00 1.73 -5.04
CA GLY A 50 -17.32 1.15 -5.28
C GLY A 50 -17.63 -0.07 -4.42
N ARG A 51 -16.64 -0.62 -3.70
CA ARG A 51 -16.68 -1.94 -3.03
C ARG A 51 -17.06 -3.07 -4.00
N ALA A 52 -16.59 -3.00 -5.24
CA ALA A 52 -16.93 -3.96 -6.28
C ALA A 52 -15.94 -5.13 -6.29
N GLY A 53 -16.44 -6.35 -6.07
CA GLY A 53 -15.71 -7.60 -6.32
C GLY A 53 -15.02 -8.25 -5.10
N LYS A 54 -14.80 -9.57 -5.19
CA LYS A 54 -14.09 -10.38 -4.16
C LYS A 54 -12.62 -9.95 -3.95
N LEU A 55 -12.02 -9.30 -4.95
CA LEU A 55 -10.62 -8.86 -4.94
C LEU A 55 -10.29 -7.87 -3.80
N VAL A 56 -11.29 -7.13 -3.32
CA VAL A 56 -11.11 -6.03 -2.36
C VAL A 56 -11.40 -6.45 -0.91
N SER A 57 -11.73 -7.73 -0.70
CA SER A 57 -12.12 -8.23 0.63
C SER A 57 -11.05 -8.08 1.71
N HIS A 58 -9.79 -7.85 1.33
CA HIS A 58 -8.65 -7.82 2.25
C HIS A 58 -7.86 -6.50 2.28
N THR A 59 -8.06 -5.59 1.34
CA THR A 59 -7.24 -4.37 1.26
C THR A 59 -8.08 -3.17 0.82
N HIS A 60 -8.48 -2.37 1.82
CA HIS A 60 -9.05 -1.04 1.66
C HIS A 60 -8.05 -0.01 1.11
N THR A 61 -6.94 -0.44 0.52
CA THR A 61 -5.80 0.41 0.14
C THR A 61 -5.61 0.28 -1.38
N PRO A 62 -5.91 1.32 -2.17
CA PRO A 62 -5.62 1.32 -3.61
C PRO A 62 -4.11 1.46 -3.88
N GLY A 63 -3.70 1.25 -5.13
CA GLY A 63 -2.30 1.37 -5.57
C GLY A 63 -1.57 0.04 -5.66
N TYR A 64 -1.89 -0.76 -6.68
CA TYR A 64 -1.22 -2.05 -6.94
C TYR A 64 0.09 -1.92 -7.72
N THR A 65 0.39 -0.74 -8.27
CA THR A 65 1.63 -0.45 -9.01
C THR A 65 2.24 0.86 -8.53
N SER A 66 3.57 0.83 -8.36
CA SER A 66 4.35 1.98 -7.92
C SER A 66 5.75 1.93 -8.52
N VAL A 67 6.43 3.07 -8.49
CA VAL A 67 7.87 3.17 -8.77
C VAL A 67 8.57 3.78 -7.56
N GLY A 68 9.74 3.24 -7.23
CA GLY A 68 10.43 3.56 -6.00
C GLY A 68 11.88 3.11 -5.99
N GLU A 69 12.57 3.48 -4.92
CA GLU A 69 13.93 3.04 -4.64
C GLU A 69 13.89 1.84 -3.67
N VAL A 70 14.77 0.85 -3.91
CA VAL A 70 14.95 -0.27 -2.97
C VAL A 70 15.72 0.26 -1.77
N GLY A 71 15.13 0.15 -0.58
CA GLY A 71 15.75 0.54 0.67
C GLY A 71 16.59 -0.59 1.27
N GLY A 72 17.63 -0.22 2.03
CA GLY A 72 18.37 -1.17 2.86
C GLY A 72 17.59 -1.52 4.13
N GLY A 73 16.87 -2.63 4.13
CA GLY A 73 16.26 -3.18 5.35
C GLY A 73 17.27 -4.00 6.16
N ARG A 74 17.04 -4.10 7.48
CA ARG A 74 17.88 -4.94 8.35
C ARG A 74 17.27 -6.33 8.41
N LEU A 75 17.98 -7.34 7.88
CA LEU A 75 17.53 -8.74 7.97
C LEU A 75 17.54 -9.17 9.44
N ARG A 76 16.49 -9.89 9.86
CA ARG A 76 16.46 -10.53 11.17
C ARG A 76 17.20 -11.87 11.07
N CYS A 77 18.40 -11.95 11.65
CA CYS A 77 19.10 -13.21 11.88
C CYS A 77 18.73 -13.76 13.26
#